data_AF-A0A060BL51-F1
#
_entry.id   AF-A0A060BL51-F1
#
_cell.length_a   1.000
_cell.length_b   1.000
_cell.length_c   1.000
_cell.angle_alpha   90.00
_cell.angle_beta   90.00
_cell.angle_gamma   90.00
#
_symmetry.space_group_name_H-M   'P 1'
#
loop_
_entity.id
_entity.type
_entity.pdbx_description
1 polymer ?
#
loop_
_entity_poly.entity_id
_entity_poly.type
_entity_poly.pdbx_seq_one_letter_code
_entity_poly.pdbx_strand_id
1 'polypeptide(L)'
;MRDPYVFYNTDDGCYWLLISARKLDMPVTRRGCIVLYRSRDLKSWEHYGPIYAPGHTNCPECSEMYKIGDNWYLSYSRFSEFVNTIYRVSKSPFGPWKKPKMDGIGGRRFYAAKSMENED
;
A
#
# COMPACT_ATOMS: atom_id res chain seq x y z
N MET A 1 4.04 -5.12 12.79
CA MET A 1 3.09 -4.36 11.95
C MET A 1 3.31 -2.89 12.23
N ARG A 2 3.23 -2.02 11.21
CA ARG A 2 3.50 -0.58 11.33
C ARG A 2 2.93 0.19 10.14
N ASP A 3 3.01 1.51 10.20
CA ASP A 3 2.64 2.46 9.15
C ASP A 3 1.15 2.39 8.77
N PRO A 4 0.21 2.65 9.71
CA PRO A 4 -1.21 2.64 9.40
C PRO A 4 -1.57 3.77 8.44
N TYR A 5 -2.29 3.43 7.38
CA TYR A 5 -2.89 4.40 6.45
C TYR A 5 -4.39 4.16 6.38
N VAL A 6 -5.17 5.14 6.82
CA VAL A 6 -6.64 5.08 6.82
C VAL A 6 -7.16 6.03 5.76
N PHE A 7 -8.09 5.56 4.95
CA PHE A 7 -8.82 6.39 4.00
C PHE A 7 -10.25 5.85 3.86
N TYR A 8 -11.19 6.72 3.47
CA TYR A 8 -12.55 6.30 3.18
C TYR A 8 -12.64 5.77 1.75
N ASN A 9 -13.09 4.52 1.59
CA ASN A 9 -13.33 3.95 0.27
C ASN A 9 -14.80 4.16 -0.11
N THR A 10 -15.05 5.08 -1.04
CA THR A 10 -16.39 5.40 -1.53
C THR A 10 -17.05 4.24 -2.29
N ASP A 11 -16.27 3.42 -3.01
CA ASP A 11 -16.78 2.26 -3.76
C ASP A 11 -17.30 1.16 -2.81
N ASP A 12 -16.67 1.00 -1.63
CA ASP A 12 -17.00 -0.02 -0.63
C ASP A 12 -17.85 0.53 0.55
N GLY A 13 -18.07 1.86 0.57
CA GLY A 13 -18.86 2.54 1.60
C GLY A 13 -18.30 2.41 3.02
N CYS A 14 -16.99 2.22 3.18
CA CYS A 14 -16.36 2.05 4.49
C CYS A 14 -14.91 2.54 4.54
N TYR A 15 -14.40 2.74 5.75
CA TYR A 15 -13.01 3.08 6.00
C TYR A 15 -12.12 1.87 5.81
N TRP A 16 -11.06 2.06 5.03
CA TRP A 16 -10.04 1.07 4.79
C TRP A 16 -8.78 1.47 5.55
N LEU A 17 -8.20 0.52 6.27
CA LEU A 17 -6.93 0.66 6.98
C LEU A 17 -5.92 -0.30 6.37
N LEU A 18 -4.87 0.27 5.79
CA LEU A 18 -3.72 -0.46 5.30
C LEU A 18 -2.65 -0.51 6.36
N ILE A 19 -2.11 -1.70 6.60
CA ILE A 19 -1.02 -1.93 7.55
C ILE A 19 0.08 -2.72 6.87
N SER A 20 1.30 -2.21 6.98
CA SER A 20 2.49 -2.94 6.60
C SER A 20 2.79 -4.05 7.61
N ALA A 21 2.77 -5.28 7.13
CA ALA A 21 2.98 -6.49 7.91
C ALA A 21 4.08 -7.37 7.30
N ARG A 22 4.41 -8.45 8.01
CA ARG A 22 5.38 -9.46 7.59
C ARG A 22 4.74 -10.82 7.81
N LYS A 23 4.76 -11.68 6.81
CA LYS A 23 4.34 -13.07 6.96
C LYS A 23 5.38 -13.88 7.74
N LEU A 24 4.95 -14.84 8.55
CA LEU A 24 5.86 -15.69 9.34
C LEU A 24 6.36 -16.91 8.56
N ASP A 25 5.66 -17.30 7.50
CA ASP A 25 5.90 -18.48 6.66
C ASP A 25 6.90 -18.26 5.52
N MET A 26 7.49 -17.07 5.42
CA MET A 26 8.33 -16.65 4.29
C MET A 26 9.73 -16.23 4.72
N PRO A 27 10.75 -16.32 3.84
CA PRO A 27 12.11 -15.89 4.13
C PRO A 27 12.16 -14.45 4.66
N VAL A 28 13.03 -14.20 5.65
CA VAL A 28 13.12 -12.90 6.35
C VAL A 28 13.26 -11.71 5.38
N THR A 29 13.90 -11.90 4.23
CA THR A 29 14.13 -10.85 3.22
C THR A 29 12.96 -10.63 2.25
N ARG A 30 11.94 -11.50 2.24
CA ARG A 30 10.88 -11.58 1.21
C ARG A 30 9.46 -11.70 1.77
N ARG A 31 9.29 -11.48 3.07
CA ARG A 31 8.03 -11.71 3.78
C ARG A 31 7.11 -10.50 3.91
N GLY A 32 7.48 -9.34 3.36
CA GLY A 32 6.69 -8.12 3.49
C GLY A 32 5.34 -8.22 2.77
N CYS A 33 4.27 -7.82 3.44
CA CYS A 33 2.92 -7.74 2.89
C CYS A 33 2.18 -6.49 3.40
N ILE A 34 1.12 -6.11 2.69
CA ILE A 34 0.18 -5.06 3.09
C ILE A 34 -1.15 -5.75 3.40
N VAL A 35 -1.62 -5.55 4.62
CA VAL A 35 -2.86 -6.10 5.15
C VAL A 35 -3.93 -5.03 5.14
N LEU A 36 -5.13 -5.40 4.74
CA LEU A 36 -6.31 -4.56 4.76
C LEU A 36 -7.19 -4.89 5.96
N TYR A 37 -7.65 -3.85 6.64
CA TYR A 37 -8.75 -3.86 7.59
C TYR A 37 -9.86 -2.95 7.08
N ARG A 38 -11.11 -3.27 7.40
CA ARG A 38 -12.28 -2.47 7.04
C ARG A 38 -13.04 -2.06 8.29
N SER A 39 -13.59 -0.85 8.29
CA SER A 39 -14.39 -0.34 9.40
C SER A 39 -15.47 0.60 8.88
N ARG A 40 -16.67 0.54 9.46
CA ARG A 40 -17.74 1.50 9.15
C ARG A 40 -17.78 2.68 10.13
N ASP A 41 -17.16 2.52 11.29
CA ASP A 41 -17.29 3.42 12.45
C ASP A 41 -15.94 3.93 13.00
N LEU A 42 -14.82 3.57 12.36
CA LEU A 42 -13.43 3.81 12.78
C LEU A 42 -13.04 3.19 14.14
N LYS A 43 -13.96 2.47 14.79
CA LYS A 43 -13.78 1.85 16.10
C LYS A 43 -13.62 0.34 15.99
N SER A 44 -14.46 -0.29 15.18
CA SER A 44 -14.52 -1.73 14.95
C SER A 44 -13.87 -2.04 13.60
N TRP A 45 -12.77 -2.80 13.62
CA TRP A 45 -12.00 -3.15 12.43
C TRP A 45 -12.10 -4.65 12.12
N GLU A 46 -12.61 -4.97 10.93
CA GLU A 46 -12.66 -6.32 10.40
C GLU A 46 -11.39 -6.62 9.59
N HIS A 47 -10.70 -7.72 9.92
CA HIS A 47 -9.52 -8.14 9.20
C HIS A 47 -9.89 -8.80 7.87
N TYR A 48 -9.49 -8.18 6.76
CA TYR A 48 -9.72 -8.74 5.42
C TYR A 48 -8.59 -9.69 4.98
N GLY A 49 -7.34 -9.37 5.37
CA GLY A 49 -6.16 -10.15 5.00
C GLY A 49 -5.16 -9.41 4.10
N PRO A 50 -4.10 -10.10 3.66
CA PRO A 50 -3.05 -9.49 2.84
C PRO A 50 -3.55 -9.25 1.41
N ILE A 51 -3.69 -7.97 1.02
CA ILE A 51 -4.09 -7.57 -0.34
C ILE A 51 -2.91 -7.45 -1.30
N TYR A 52 -1.69 -7.37 -0.76
CA TYR A 52 -0.47 -7.29 -1.54
C TYR A 52 0.68 -7.98 -0.80
N ALA A 53 1.25 -9.02 -1.40
CA ALA A 53 2.36 -9.79 -0.85
C ALA A 53 3.37 -10.10 -1.95
N PRO A 54 4.21 -9.13 -2.36
CA PRO A 54 4.97 -9.24 -3.60
C PRO A 54 6.24 -10.09 -3.48
N GLY A 55 6.54 -10.65 -2.30
CA GLY A 55 7.63 -11.61 -2.14
C GLY A 55 9.04 -11.07 -2.40
N HIS A 56 9.22 -9.76 -2.57
CA HIS A 56 10.50 -9.16 -3.00
C HIS A 56 11.06 -8.12 -2.01
N THR A 57 10.38 -7.89 -0.89
CA THR A 57 10.81 -6.94 0.15
C THR A 57 10.61 -7.52 1.54
N ASN A 58 11.44 -7.10 2.49
CA ASN A 58 11.31 -7.46 3.91
C ASN A 58 10.10 -6.74 4.54
N CYS A 59 9.88 -5.47 4.18
CA CYS A 59 8.72 -4.69 4.58
C CYS A 59 8.39 -3.67 3.48
N PRO A 60 7.15 -3.60 2.97
CA PRO A 60 6.67 -2.39 2.34
C PRO A 60 6.52 -1.34 3.45
N GLU A 61 7.20 -0.21 3.35
CA GLU A 61 7.14 0.87 4.35
C GLU A 61 6.18 1.96 3.85
N CYS A 62 5.49 2.66 4.74
CA CYS A 62 4.60 3.76 4.37
C CYS A 62 3.66 3.42 3.20
N SER A 63 2.95 2.28 3.30
CA SER A 63 2.01 1.88 2.26
C SER A 63 0.82 2.83 2.22
N GLU A 64 0.47 3.28 1.04
CA GLU A 64 -0.67 4.16 0.79
C GLU A 64 -1.39 3.68 -0.48
N MET A 65 -2.72 3.84 -0.50
CA MET A 65 -3.53 3.45 -1.64
C MET A 65 -4.56 4.52 -1.93
N TYR A 66 -4.68 4.88 -3.20
CA TYR A 66 -5.57 5.93 -3.66
C TYR A 66 -6.06 5.60 -5.06
N LYS A 67 -7.18 6.21 -5.44
CA LYS A 67 -7.82 6.01 -6.74
C LYS A 67 -7.70 7.31 -7.53
N ILE A 68 -7.17 7.23 -8.75
CA ILE A 68 -7.13 8.37 -9.69
C ILE A 68 -7.84 7.93 -10.97
N GLY A 69 -8.97 8.56 -11.26
CA GLY A 69 -9.88 8.13 -12.33
C GLY A 69 -10.32 6.68 -12.13
N ASP A 70 -10.14 5.85 -13.16
CA ASP A 70 -10.52 4.43 -13.13
C ASP A 70 -9.42 3.49 -12.63
N ASN A 71 -8.33 4.02 -12.07
CA ASN A 71 -7.18 3.23 -11.67
C ASN A 71 -6.88 3.38 -10.17
N TRP A 72 -6.57 2.26 -9.54
CA TRP A 72 -6.05 2.15 -8.20
C TRP A 72 -4.54 2.20 -8.22
N TYR A 73 -3.97 3.01 -7.34
CA TYR A 73 -2.54 3.18 -7.14
C TYR A 73 -2.19 2.70 -5.74
N LEU A 74 -1.19 1.83 -5.64
CA LEU A 74 -0.62 1.37 -4.37
C LEU A 74 0.83 1.84 -4.31
N SER A 75 1.09 2.86 -3.51
CA SER A 75 2.43 3.36 -3.24
C SER A 75 2.99 2.72 -1.97
N TYR A 76 4.28 2.43 -1.98
CA TYR A 76 5.01 2.02 -0.78
C TYR A 76 6.49 2.33 -0.95
N SER A 77 7.12 2.69 0.15
CA SER A 77 8.57 2.87 0.25
C SER A 77 9.26 1.52 0.43
N ARG A 78 10.34 1.29 -0.31
CA ARG A 78 11.15 0.07 -0.16
C ARG A 78 12.55 0.43 0.32
N PHE A 79 12.90 -0.06 1.51
CA PHE A 79 14.28 -0.05 1.98
C PHE A 79 15.09 -1.06 1.15
N SER A 80 15.77 -0.56 0.13
CA SER A 80 16.68 -1.29 -0.76
C SER A 80 17.84 -0.36 -1.13
N GLU A 81 18.83 -0.83 -1.90
CA GLU A 81 20.02 -0.05 -2.29
C GLU A 81 19.70 1.31 -2.95
N PHE A 82 18.49 1.45 -3.49
CA PHE A 82 18.03 2.68 -4.14
C PHE A 82 17.07 3.54 -3.32
N VAL A 83 16.65 3.11 -2.12
CA VAL A 83 15.78 3.85 -1.16
C VAL A 83 14.75 4.73 -1.88
N ASN A 84 13.75 4.09 -2.51
CA ASN A 84 12.76 4.77 -3.34
C ASN A 84 11.33 4.47 -2.88
N THR A 85 10.46 5.47 -3.04
CA THR A 85 9.01 5.27 -3.05
C THR A 85 8.63 4.69 -4.41
N ILE A 86 7.98 3.52 -4.42
CA ILE A 86 7.49 2.90 -5.65
C ILE A 86 5.98 2.81 -5.66
N TYR A 87 5.38 2.76 -6.84
CA TYR A 87 3.95 2.58 -6.99
C TYR A 87 3.60 1.41 -7.92
N ARG A 88 2.38 0.89 -7.74
CA ARG A 88 1.75 -0.13 -8.55
C ARG A 88 0.39 0.37 -8.99
N VAL A 89 -0.02 -0.01 -10.20
CA VAL A 89 -1.29 0.42 -10.77
C VAL A 89 -2.16 -0.78 -11.07
N SER A 90 -3.43 -0.72 -10.72
CA SER A 90 -4.41 -1.78 -10.97
C SER A 90 -5.77 -1.17 -11.33
N LYS A 91 -6.63 -1.93 -12.01
CA LYS A 91 -8.05 -1.58 -12.19
C LYS A 91 -8.91 -1.92 -10.98
N SER A 92 -8.38 -2.76 -10.08
CA SER A 92 -9.04 -3.20 -8.85
C SER A 92 -8.13 -2.98 -7.65
N PRO A 93 -8.68 -2.63 -6.47
CA PRO A 93 -7.91 -2.44 -5.25
C PRO A 93 -7.29 -3.75 -4.71
N PHE A 94 -7.62 -4.90 -5.33
CA PHE A 94 -7.06 -6.21 -5.00
C PHE A 94 -6.05 -6.72 -6.04
N GLY A 95 -5.67 -5.87 -7.01
CA GLY A 95 -4.86 -6.27 -8.14
C GLY A 95 -5.69 -6.89 -9.28
N PRO A 96 -5.04 -7.49 -10.31
CA PRO A 96 -3.60 -7.69 -10.43
C PRO A 96 -2.83 -6.37 -10.57
N TRP A 97 -1.81 -6.21 -9.72
CA TRP A 97 -0.99 -5.01 -9.68
C TRP A 97 0.06 -5.00 -10.79
N LYS A 98 -0.02 -4.01 -11.69
CA LYS A 98 0.94 -3.82 -12.77
C LYS A 98 2.10 -2.95 -12.31
N LYS A 99 3.31 -3.34 -12.70
CA LYS A 99 4.54 -2.56 -12.52
C LYS A 99 4.72 -1.62 -13.74
N PRO A 100 4.70 -0.30 -13.57
CA PRO A 100 5.03 0.65 -14.65
C PRO A 100 6.53 0.58 -15.01
N LYS A 101 6.90 0.99 -16.24
CA LYS A 101 8.30 1.00 -16.71
C LYS A 101 9.23 1.85 -15.82
N MET A 102 8.71 2.96 -15.31
CA MET A 102 9.34 3.80 -14.30
C MET A 102 8.46 3.76 -13.05
N ASP A 103 8.86 2.97 -12.05
CA ASP A 103 8.05 2.75 -10.85
C ASP A 103 8.47 3.59 -9.66
N GLY A 104 9.55 4.37 -9.74
CA GLY A 104 10.00 5.29 -8.69
C GLY A 104 9.28 6.65 -8.74
N ILE A 105 8.71 7.06 -7.61
CA ILE A 105 8.27 8.43 -7.36
C ILE A 105 9.46 9.16 -6.75
N GLY A 106 10.05 10.10 -7.50
CA GLY A 106 11.29 10.77 -7.13
C GLY A 106 12.52 9.87 -7.21
N GLY A 107 13.69 10.46 -7.42
CA GLY A 107 14.96 9.72 -7.48
C GLY A 107 15.39 9.17 -6.11
N ARG A 108 16.65 8.70 -6.02
CA ARG A 108 17.30 8.00 -4.89
C ARG A 108 17.18 8.65 -3.48
N ARG A 109 16.61 9.85 -3.35
CA ARG A 109 16.46 10.59 -2.08
C ARG A 109 15.01 10.96 -1.75
N PHE A 110 14.03 10.42 -2.49
CA PHE A 110 12.61 10.64 -2.24
C PHE A 110 11.98 9.40 -1.58
N TYR A 111 11.90 9.43 -0.26
CA TYR A 111 11.50 8.30 0.58
C TYR A 111 10.42 8.70 1.58
N ALA A 112 9.56 7.75 1.95
CA ALA A 112 8.47 7.94 2.90
C ALA A 112 7.45 9.02 2.48
N ALA A 113 7.22 9.15 1.18
CA ALA A 113 6.23 10.08 0.66
C ALA A 113 4.80 9.67 1.06
N LYS A 114 3.97 10.67 1.35
CA LYS A 114 2.52 10.54 1.51
C LYS A 114 1.84 11.57 0.63
N SER A 115 0.70 11.19 0.06
CA SER A 115 -0.12 12.09 -0.74
C SER A 115 -1.25 12.72 0.08
N MET A 116 -1.71 13.89 -0.36
CA MET A 116 -2.94 14.53 0.09
C MET A 116 -3.63 15.07 -1.16
N GLU A 117 -4.92 14.82 -1.27
CA GLU A 117 -5.77 15.39 -2.32
C GLU A 117 -6.46 16.64 -1.76
N ASN A 118 -6.48 17.73 -2.53
CA ASN A 118 -7.30 18.89 -2.22
C ASN A 118 -8.71 18.68 -2.79
N GLU A 119 -9.74 19.05 -2.04
CA GLU A 119 -11.08 19.26 -2.58
C GLU A 119 -11.13 20.67 -3.18
N ASP A 120 -11.11 20.78 -4.52
CA ASP A 120 -11.49 22.01 -5.24
C ASP A 120 -13.01 22.03 -5.49
#